data_AF-A0A8S8Z7Q9-F1
#
_entry.id   AF-A0A8S8Z7Q9-F1
#
_cell.length_a   1.000
_cell.length_b   1.000
_cell.length_c   1.000
_cell.angle_alpha   90.00
_cell.angle_beta   90.00
_cell.angle_gamma   90.00
#
_symmetry.space_group_name_H-M   'P 1'
#
loop_
_entity.id
_entity.type
_entity.pdbx_description
1 polymer ?
#
loop_
_entity_poly.entity_id
_entity_poly.type
_entity_poly.pdbx_seq_one_letter_code
_entity_poly.pdbx_strand_id
1 'polypeptide(L)'
;MDKNHTTFENFQLLEENLVSSSSNLLFYENAFSKIQLIKEIISKQTFPILYIDLDLLFSGYVKSELLTIPNLTLFTTLESKINEIFPQIFTKISKEPHFVIFDSINGLYNTLSNDADSGRMVNSILMLLARNVTFSNSILIISALATKKENDWVLPNGRQILENENMKKFVISDRSKITIEK
;
A
#
# COMPACT_ATOMS: atom_id res chain seq x y z
N MET A 1 -13.79 26.61 -0.97
CA MET A 1 -12.52 25.88 -0.76
C MET A 1 -12.36 24.94 -1.92
N ASP A 2 -11.21 25.02 -2.60
CA ASP A 2 -11.05 24.72 -4.02
C ASP A 2 -11.36 23.28 -4.42
N LYS A 3 -12.17 23.14 -5.47
CA LYS A 3 -12.37 21.91 -6.25
C LYS A 3 -11.21 21.69 -7.22
N ASN A 4 -9.97 21.71 -6.72
CA ASN A 4 -8.86 21.13 -7.48
C ASN A 4 -8.93 19.62 -7.29
N HIS A 5 -9.87 18.99 -7.99
CA HIS A 5 -9.77 17.56 -8.25
C HIS A 5 -8.51 17.39 -9.11
N THR A 6 -7.38 17.06 -8.50
CA THR A 6 -6.28 16.44 -9.24
C THR A 6 -6.79 15.07 -9.69
N THR A 7 -7.50 15.03 -10.81
CA THR A 7 -7.93 13.78 -11.43
C THR A 7 -6.67 13.14 -12.01
N PHE A 8 -6.38 11.89 -11.64
CA PHE A 8 -5.29 11.17 -12.28
C PHE A 8 -5.68 10.89 -13.72
N GLU A 9 -4.89 11.39 -14.68
CA GLU A 9 -5.23 11.42 -16.11
C GLU A 9 -5.61 10.04 -16.66
N ASN A 10 -5.05 8.98 -16.06
CA ASN A 10 -5.24 7.61 -16.47
C ASN A 10 -5.58 6.67 -15.30
N PHE A 11 -6.39 7.16 -14.35
CA PHE A 11 -6.86 6.38 -13.20
C PHE A 11 -7.51 5.05 -13.59
N GLN A 12 -8.30 5.03 -14.67
CA GLN A 12 -8.97 3.83 -15.18
C GLN A 12 -8.00 2.66 -15.41
N LEU A 13 -6.78 2.96 -15.88
CA LEU A 13 -5.75 1.95 -16.13
C LEU A 13 -5.35 1.22 -14.82
N LEU A 14 -5.34 1.95 -13.70
CA LEU A 14 -5.09 1.36 -12.39
C LEU A 14 -6.28 0.53 -11.91
N GLU A 15 -7.50 1.07 -12.06
CA GLU A 15 -8.74 0.39 -11.66
C GLU A 15 -8.90 -0.98 -12.34
N GLU A 16 -8.61 -1.08 -13.63
CA GLU A 16 -8.67 -2.33 -14.41
C GLU A 16 -7.73 -3.42 -13.89
N ASN A 17 -6.69 -3.05 -13.12
CA ASN A 17 -5.72 -3.97 -12.54
C ASN A 17 -5.96 -4.24 -11.05
N LEU A 18 -6.87 -3.51 -10.39
CA LEU A 18 -7.31 -3.76 -9.01
C LEU A 18 -8.49 -4.74 -8.99
N VAL A 19 -8.21 -5.98 -9.39
CA VAL A 19 -9.20 -7.07 -9.43
C VAL A 19 -9.04 -8.02 -8.24
N SER A 20 -10.09 -8.77 -7.88
CA SER A 20 -10.02 -9.77 -6.81
C SER A 20 -8.81 -10.70 -6.94
N SER A 21 -8.23 -11.08 -5.81
CA SER A 21 -7.02 -11.90 -5.70
C SER A 21 -5.75 -11.28 -6.25
N SER A 22 -5.74 -9.98 -6.59
CA SER A 22 -4.55 -9.27 -7.07
C SER A 22 -3.70 -8.71 -5.94
N SER A 23 -2.39 -8.62 -6.19
CA SER A 23 -1.42 -7.91 -5.35
C SER A 23 -0.61 -7.00 -6.22
N ASN A 24 -0.58 -5.71 -5.90
CA ASN A 24 0.03 -4.70 -6.75
C ASN A 24 0.98 -3.81 -5.94
N LEU A 25 2.02 -3.33 -6.60
CA LEU A 25 2.99 -2.38 -6.05
C LEU A 25 2.59 -0.97 -6.46
N LEU A 26 2.65 -0.03 -5.51
CA LEU A 26 2.46 1.39 -5.74
C LEU A 26 3.73 2.15 -5.36
N PHE A 27 4.51 2.51 -6.37
CA PHE A 27 5.69 3.34 -6.23
C PHE A 27 5.32 4.81 -6.34
N TYR A 28 5.80 5.60 -5.40
CA TYR A 28 5.60 7.03 -5.35
C TYR A 28 6.92 7.73 -5.07
N GLU A 29 7.09 8.92 -5.61
CA GLU A 29 8.22 9.81 -5.30
C GLU A 29 7.82 10.87 -4.27
N ASN A 30 6.53 11.20 -4.20
CA ASN A 30 5.97 12.24 -3.34
C ASN A 30 4.82 11.69 -2.49
N ALA A 31 4.92 11.86 -1.17
CA ALA A 31 3.94 11.40 -0.21
C ALA A 31 2.55 12.07 -0.38
N PHE A 32 2.50 13.33 -0.86
CA PHE A 32 1.24 14.01 -1.13
C PHE A 32 0.47 13.34 -2.28
N SER A 33 1.16 13.05 -3.38
CA SER A 33 0.56 12.35 -4.53
C SER A 33 0.10 10.94 -4.18
N LYS A 34 0.85 10.23 -3.31
CA LYS A 34 0.43 8.95 -2.72
C LYS A 34 -0.92 9.06 -2.03
N ILE A 35 -1.08 10.02 -1.10
CA ILE A 35 -2.31 10.19 -0.34
C ILE A 35 -3.48 10.55 -1.25
N GLN A 36 -3.28 11.44 -2.22
CA GLN A 36 -4.31 11.78 -3.20
C GLN A 36 -4.78 10.56 -4.00
N LEU A 37 -3.84 9.76 -4.52
CA LEU A 37 -4.20 8.57 -5.28
C LEU A 37 -4.92 7.54 -4.41
N ILE A 38 -4.37 7.22 -3.24
CA ILE A 38 -4.97 6.27 -2.30
C ILE A 38 -6.41 6.67 -1.96
N LYS A 39 -6.66 7.96 -1.72
CA LYS A 39 -8.02 8.48 -1.48
C LYS A 39 -8.94 8.20 -2.66
N GLU A 40 -8.47 8.46 -3.89
CA GLU A 40 -9.24 8.20 -5.10
C GLU A 40 -9.52 6.70 -5.28
N ILE A 41 -8.50 5.85 -5.11
CA ILE A 41 -8.63 4.39 -5.14
C ILE A 41 -9.69 3.91 -4.16
N ILE A 42 -9.55 4.27 -2.89
CA ILE A 42 -10.46 3.86 -1.82
C ILE A 42 -11.91 4.29 -2.13
N SER A 43 -12.11 5.49 -2.69
CA SER A 43 -13.46 6.00 -3.00
C SER A 43 -14.22 5.16 -4.03
N LYS A 44 -13.52 4.31 -4.78
CA LYS A 44 -14.08 3.41 -5.80
C LYS A 44 -14.24 1.97 -5.30
N GLN A 45 -13.73 1.64 -4.12
CA GLN A 45 -13.78 0.28 -3.59
C GLN A 45 -15.09 0.00 -2.88
N THR A 46 -15.59 -1.23 -3.06
CA THR A 46 -16.79 -1.73 -2.38
C THR A 46 -16.46 -2.61 -1.18
N PHE A 47 -15.26 -3.21 -1.15
CA PHE A 47 -14.82 -4.05 -0.04
C PHE A 47 -14.50 -3.23 1.22
N PRO A 48 -14.68 -3.80 2.42
CA PRO A 48 -14.15 -3.21 3.65
C PRO A 48 -12.65 -2.98 3.54
N ILE A 49 -12.19 -1.85 4.07
CA ILE A 49 -10.81 -1.38 3.87
C ILE A 49 -9.98 -1.72 5.11
N LEU A 50 -8.88 -2.43 4.90
CA LEU A 50 -7.84 -2.61 5.91
C LEU A 50 -6.63 -1.76 5.51
N TYR A 51 -6.35 -0.72 6.31
CA TYR A 51 -5.24 0.17 6.05
C TYR A 51 -4.16 -0.03 7.10
N ILE A 52 -2.96 -0.39 6.65
CA ILE A 52 -1.81 -0.64 7.50
C ILE A 52 -0.88 0.54 7.30
N ASP A 53 -0.91 1.49 8.24
CA ASP A 53 -0.12 2.73 8.18
C ASP A 53 1.09 2.65 9.12
N LEU A 54 2.27 2.53 8.52
CA LEU A 54 3.58 2.39 9.14
C LEU A 54 4.42 3.66 8.99
N ASP A 55 3.96 4.66 8.24
CA ASP A 55 4.61 5.99 8.16
C ASP A 55 3.80 7.11 8.83
N LEU A 56 2.60 6.79 9.32
CA LEU A 56 1.70 7.61 10.13
C LEU A 56 1.11 8.82 9.38
N LEU A 57 1.36 8.95 8.08
CA LEU A 57 0.87 10.10 7.31
C LEU A 57 -0.64 9.99 7.10
N PHE A 58 -1.10 8.84 6.60
CA PHE A 58 -2.51 8.64 6.29
C PHE A 58 -3.39 8.68 7.55
N SER A 59 -2.95 8.01 8.61
CA SER A 59 -3.60 8.02 9.91
C SER A 59 -3.64 9.42 10.52
N GLY A 60 -2.62 10.26 10.27
CA GLY A 60 -2.64 11.67 10.64
C GLY A 60 -3.80 12.45 10.00
N TYR A 61 -4.04 12.25 8.69
CA TYR A 61 -5.19 12.86 8.00
C TYR A 61 -6.54 12.35 8.52
N VAL A 62 -6.64 11.05 8.83
CA VAL A 62 -7.88 10.45 9.37
C VAL A 62 -8.16 10.97 10.78
N LYS A 63 -7.16 10.97 11.67
CA LYS A 63 -7.31 11.42 13.07
C LYS A 63 -7.58 12.93 13.20
N SER A 64 -7.11 13.72 12.25
CA SER A 64 -7.38 15.17 12.19
C SER A 64 -8.72 15.51 11.51
N GLU A 65 -9.53 14.51 11.16
CA GLU A 65 -10.81 14.66 10.45
C GLU A 65 -10.71 15.36 9.09
N LEU A 66 -9.48 15.48 8.55
CA LEU A 66 -9.23 15.99 7.19
C LEU A 66 -9.57 14.94 6.12
N LEU A 67 -9.68 13.67 6.51
CA LEU A 67 -10.04 12.56 5.64
C LEU A 67 -10.98 11.57 6.35
N THR A 68 -12.21 11.47 5.87
CA THR A 68 -13.20 10.49 6.36
C THR A 68 -13.41 9.40 5.33
N ILE A 69 -13.22 8.15 5.74
CA ILE A 69 -13.39 6.97 4.87
C ILE A 69 -14.37 5.98 5.52
N PRO A 70 -15.48 5.62 4.84
CA PRO A 70 -16.40 4.61 5.35
C PRO A 70 -15.76 3.22 5.33
N ASN A 71 -16.15 2.37 6.28
CA ASN A 71 -15.69 0.97 6.35
C ASN A 71 -14.15 0.80 6.43
N LEU A 72 -13.46 1.80 6.98
CA LEU A 72 -12.02 1.78 7.22
C LEU A 72 -11.70 1.14 8.58
N THR A 73 -10.86 0.11 8.58
CA THR A 73 -10.12 -0.35 9.76
C THR A 73 -8.66 0.06 9.59
N LEU A 74 -8.15 0.88 10.50
CA LEU A 74 -6.81 1.41 10.47
C LEU A 74 -5.91 0.67 11.48
N PHE A 75 -4.73 0.23 11.05
CA PHE A 75 -3.69 -0.35 11.87
C PHE A 75 -2.46 0.56 11.85
N THR A 76 -1.93 0.91 13.01
CA THR A 76 -0.74 1.76 13.14
C THR A 76 0.22 1.20 14.18
N THR A 77 1.49 1.56 14.06
CA THR A 77 2.52 1.22 15.08
C THR A 77 2.51 2.15 16.29
N LEU A 78 1.64 3.15 16.34
CA LEU A 78 1.44 3.99 17.52
C LEU A 78 0.72 3.24 18.65
N GLU A 79 -0.23 2.39 18.28
CA GLU A 79 -1.17 1.75 19.20
C GLU A 79 -0.93 0.25 19.37
N SER A 80 -0.19 -0.37 18.45
CA SER A 80 0.03 -1.83 18.46
C SER A 80 1.38 -2.18 17.83
N LYS A 81 1.92 -3.34 18.20
CA LYS A 81 3.16 -3.84 17.59
C LYS A 81 2.86 -4.63 16.32
N ILE A 82 3.86 -4.75 15.46
CA ILE A 82 3.77 -5.51 14.20
C ILE A 82 3.29 -6.96 14.42
N ASN A 83 3.77 -7.63 15.48
CA ASN A 83 3.39 -9.00 15.83
C ASN A 83 1.94 -9.12 16.33
N GLU A 84 1.27 -8.01 16.65
CA GLU A 84 -0.15 -7.96 17.01
C GLU A 84 -1.02 -7.55 15.82
N ILE A 85 -0.50 -6.66 14.97
CA ILE A 85 -1.19 -6.13 13.77
C ILE A 85 -1.42 -7.25 12.74
N PHE A 86 -0.39 -8.01 12.37
CA PHE A 86 -0.51 -9.01 11.31
C PHE A 86 -1.50 -10.15 11.60
N PRO A 87 -1.52 -10.77 12.80
CA PRO A 87 -2.53 -11.77 13.13
C PRO A 87 -3.97 -11.25 13.00
N GLN A 88 -4.21 -9.98 13.37
CA GLN A 88 -5.53 -9.37 13.22
C GLN A 88 -5.93 -9.19 11.75
N ILE A 89 -4.99 -8.74 10.92
CA ILE A 89 -5.19 -8.59 9.47
C ILE A 89 -5.52 -9.94 8.85
N PHE A 90 -4.71 -10.97 9.10
CA PHE A 90 -4.95 -12.31 8.56
C PHE A 90 -6.29 -12.90 9.01
N THR A 91 -6.69 -12.65 10.25
CA THR A 91 -7.99 -13.08 10.79
C THR A 91 -9.16 -12.37 10.10
N LYS A 92 -9.00 -11.11 9.67
CA LYS A 92 -10.04 -10.38 8.94
C LYS A 92 -10.12 -10.84 7.49
N ILE A 93 -8.96 -10.91 6.82
CA ILE A 93 -8.85 -11.35 5.43
C ILE A 93 -9.38 -12.79 5.26
N SER A 94 -9.22 -13.67 6.25
CA SER A 94 -9.73 -15.05 6.16
C SER A 94 -11.25 -15.19 6.24
N LYS A 95 -11.98 -14.14 6.68
CA LYS A 95 -13.43 -14.19 6.89
C LYS A 95 -14.22 -13.66 5.69
N GLU A 96 -13.69 -12.63 5.03
CA GLU A 96 -14.34 -12.00 3.88
C GLU A 96 -13.31 -11.26 3.01
N PRO A 97 -13.63 -10.98 1.73
CA PRO A 97 -12.79 -10.14 0.87
C PRO A 97 -12.63 -8.73 1.43
N HIS A 98 -11.41 -8.21 1.38
CA HIS A 98 -11.06 -6.87 1.82
C HIS A 98 -10.26 -6.13 0.75
N PHE A 99 -10.32 -4.81 0.78
CA PHE A 99 -9.34 -3.95 0.11
C PHE A 99 -8.21 -3.62 1.09
N VAL A 100 -7.03 -4.20 0.89
CA VAL A 100 -5.90 -4.11 1.80
C VAL A 100 -4.87 -3.14 1.25
N ILE A 101 -4.50 -2.16 2.06
CA ILE A 101 -3.44 -1.19 1.73
C ILE A 101 -2.33 -1.33 2.75
N PHE A 102 -1.16 -1.70 2.27
CA PHE A 102 0.07 -1.78 3.04
C PHE A 102 0.91 -0.53 2.77
N ASP A 103 0.93 0.41 3.72
CA ASP A 103 1.59 1.70 3.59
C ASP A 103 2.60 1.91 4.73
N SER A 104 3.91 1.76 4.56
CA SER A 104 4.65 1.42 3.34
C SER A 104 5.72 0.39 3.67
N ILE A 105 6.33 -0.21 2.64
CA ILE A 105 7.51 -1.07 2.79
C ILE A 105 8.61 -0.32 3.55
N ASN A 106 8.79 0.97 3.29
CA ASN A 106 9.75 1.84 3.97
C ASN A 106 9.45 1.92 5.48
N GLY A 107 8.19 2.12 5.86
CA GLY A 107 7.76 2.13 7.26
C GLY A 107 8.01 0.80 7.97
N LEU A 108 7.82 -0.33 7.28
CA LEU A 108 8.11 -1.65 7.87
C LEU A 108 9.61 -1.84 8.10
N TYR A 109 10.46 -1.50 7.13
CA TYR A 109 11.92 -1.56 7.31
C TYR A 109 12.39 -0.66 8.46
N ASN A 110 11.83 0.54 8.59
CA ASN A 110 12.16 1.44 9.69
C ASN A 110 11.76 0.83 11.05
N THR A 111 10.58 0.21 11.11
CA THR A 111 10.08 -0.49 12.32
C THR A 111 10.98 -1.68 12.71
N LEU A 112 11.59 -2.34 11.73
CA LEU A 112 12.46 -3.52 11.92
C LEU A 112 13.96 -3.17 11.84
N SER A 113 14.34 -1.89 11.90
CA SER A 113 15.70 -1.42 11.60
C SER A 113 16.81 -1.99 12.48
N ASN A 114 16.48 -2.40 13.71
CA ASN A 114 17.43 -3.02 14.65
C ASN A 114 17.66 -4.53 14.38
N ASP A 115 16.97 -5.11 13.40
CA ASP A 115 17.11 -6.52 13.03
C ASP A 115 18.06 -6.68 11.82
N ALA A 116 19.16 -7.40 12.04
CA ALA A 116 20.11 -7.77 10.99
C ALA A 116 19.44 -8.56 9.86
N ASP A 117 18.36 -9.28 10.15
CA ASP A 117 17.59 -10.09 9.23
C ASP A 117 16.30 -9.41 8.73
N SER A 118 16.16 -8.11 8.98
CA SER A 118 15.02 -7.28 8.54
C SER A 118 14.65 -7.49 7.07
N GLY A 119 15.63 -7.72 6.19
CA GLY A 119 15.42 -8.05 4.77
C GLY A 119 14.54 -9.29 4.57
N ARG A 120 14.93 -10.40 5.21
CA ARG A 120 14.20 -11.68 5.14
C ARG A 120 12.83 -11.57 5.79
N MET A 121 12.74 -10.87 6.91
CA MET A 121 11.49 -10.70 7.64
C MET A 121 10.46 -9.91 6.83
N VAL A 122 10.86 -8.77 6.25
CA VAL A 122 9.98 -7.97 5.37
C VAL A 122 9.49 -8.80 4.19
N ASN A 123 10.39 -9.48 3.49
CA ASN A 123 10.00 -10.29 2.34
C ASN A 123 9.01 -11.40 2.73
N SER A 124 9.26 -12.09 3.84
CA SER A 124 8.39 -13.16 4.33
C SER A 124 6.98 -12.64 4.68
N ILE A 125 6.91 -11.47 5.31
CA ILE A 125 5.64 -10.80 5.62
C ILE A 125 4.88 -10.44 4.34
N LEU A 126 5.54 -9.80 3.37
CA LEU A 126 4.89 -9.38 2.13
C LEU A 126 4.40 -10.59 1.32
N MET A 127 5.20 -11.66 1.25
CA MET A 127 4.81 -12.92 0.61
C MET A 127 3.60 -13.56 1.31
N LEU A 128 3.61 -13.61 2.64
CA LEU A 128 2.51 -14.17 3.41
C LEU A 128 1.22 -13.35 3.22
N LEU A 129 1.33 -12.02 3.20
CA LEU A 129 0.21 -11.12 2.95
C LEU A 129 -0.37 -11.30 1.55
N ALA A 130 0.47 -11.24 0.51
CA ALA A 130 0.06 -11.45 -0.87
C ALA A 130 -0.65 -12.81 -1.04
N ARG A 131 -0.10 -13.88 -0.42
CA ARG A 131 -0.70 -15.20 -0.51
C ARG A 131 -2.08 -15.29 0.14
N ASN A 132 -2.26 -14.71 1.33
CA ASN A 132 -3.55 -14.70 2.01
C ASN A 132 -4.60 -13.89 1.23
N VAL A 133 -4.20 -12.77 0.64
CA VAL A 133 -5.05 -11.93 -0.20
C VAL A 133 -5.55 -12.70 -1.43
N THR A 134 -4.67 -13.45 -2.10
CA THR A 134 -5.07 -14.31 -3.22
C THR A 134 -6.12 -15.33 -2.82
N PHE A 135 -5.95 -15.99 -1.66
CA PHE A 135 -6.87 -17.02 -1.18
C PHE A 135 -8.23 -16.49 -0.75
N SER A 136 -8.31 -15.27 -0.24
CA SER A 136 -9.55 -14.68 0.27
C SER A 136 -10.33 -13.86 -0.77
N ASN A 137 -9.89 -13.83 -2.02
CA ASN A 137 -10.39 -12.94 -3.07
C ASN A 137 -10.28 -11.44 -2.71
N SER A 138 -9.36 -11.09 -1.79
CA SER A 138 -9.05 -9.72 -1.43
C SER A 138 -8.20 -9.04 -2.50
N ILE A 139 -8.02 -7.73 -2.39
CA ILE A 139 -7.13 -6.95 -3.24
C ILE A 139 -6.05 -6.34 -2.34
N LEU A 140 -4.80 -6.35 -2.80
CA LEU A 140 -3.67 -5.77 -2.07
C LEU A 140 -2.97 -4.70 -2.89
N ILE A 141 -2.77 -3.54 -2.27
CA ILE A 141 -1.81 -2.53 -2.70
C ILE A 141 -0.70 -2.44 -1.66
N ILE A 142 0.54 -2.54 -2.11
CA ILE A 142 1.74 -2.36 -1.29
C ILE A 142 2.46 -1.10 -1.77
N SER A 143 2.51 -0.06 -0.93
CA SER A 143 3.18 1.19 -1.28
C SER A 143 4.66 1.16 -0.91
N ALA A 144 5.47 1.82 -1.72
CA ALA A 144 6.87 2.09 -1.40
C ALA A 144 7.32 3.43 -1.98
N LEU A 145 8.00 4.23 -1.15
CA LEU A 145 8.88 5.28 -1.65
C LEU A 145 10.06 4.56 -2.30
N ALA A 146 10.14 4.65 -3.62
CA ALA A 146 11.12 3.93 -4.41
C ALA A 146 11.66 4.85 -5.51
N THR A 147 12.92 4.66 -5.86
CA THR A 147 13.56 5.32 -7.00
C THR A 147 14.06 4.29 -7.98
N LYS A 148 14.06 4.65 -9.25
CA LYS A 148 14.62 3.79 -10.29
C LYS A 148 16.13 4.02 -10.37
N LYS A 149 16.91 2.98 -10.09
CA LYS A 149 18.36 3.00 -10.26
C LYS A 149 18.75 2.03 -11.35
N GLU A 150 19.33 2.56 -12.42
CA GLU A 150 19.55 1.82 -13.68
C GLU A 150 18.21 1.32 -14.23
N ASN A 151 17.89 0.04 -14.05
CA ASN A 151 16.63 -0.58 -14.46
C ASN A 151 15.79 -1.11 -13.29
N ASP A 152 16.34 -1.15 -12.08
CA ASP A 152 15.70 -1.76 -10.92
C ASP A 152 15.06 -0.70 -10.01
N TRP A 153 13.92 -1.05 -9.44
CA TRP A 153 13.31 -0.26 -8.37
C TRP A 153 13.98 -0.58 -7.05
N VAL A 154 14.52 0.46 -6.42
CA VAL A 154 15.20 0.35 -5.13
C VAL A 154 14.56 1.29 -4.12
N LEU A 155 14.54 0.83 -2.87
CA LEU A 155 14.22 1.68 -1.74
C LEU A 155 15.36 2.69 -1.51
N PRO A 156 15.12 3.82 -0.82
CA PRO A 156 16.13 4.84 -0.54
C PRO A 156 17.39 4.32 0.18
N ASN A 157 17.27 3.22 0.92
CA ASN A 157 18.38 2.55 1.59
C ASN A 157 19.15 1.55 0.69
N GLY A 158 18.85 1.52 -0.61
CA GLY A 158 19.46 0.65 -1.61
C GLY A 158 18.93 -0.78 -1.63
N ARG A 159 17.94 -1.13 -0.80
CA ARG A 159 17.34 -2.47 -0.82
C ARG A 159 16.42 -2.61 -2.02
N GLN A 160 16.55 -3.74 -2.73
CA GLN A 160 15.61 -4.12 -3.78
C GLN A 160 14.26 -4.49 -3.18
N ILE A 161 13.19 -4.21 -3.92
CA ILE A 161 11.83 -4.57 -3.56
C ILE A 161 11.54 -5.97 -4.12
N LEU A 162 10.85 -6.80 -3.34
CA LEU A 162 10.45 -8.11 -3.83
C LEU A 162 9.38 -7.94 -4.92
N GLU A 163 9.70 -8.37 -6.13
CA GLU A 163 8.80 -8.36 -7.28
C GLU A 163 8.44 -9.79 -7.69
N ASN A 164 7.23 -9.95 -8.23
CA ASN A 164 6.75 -11.20 -8.85
C ASN A 164 6.08 -10.81 -10.17
N GLU A 165 6.24 -11.62 -11.21
CA GLU A 165 5.67 -11.43 -12.56
C GLU A 165 4.15 -11.19 -12.57
N ASN A 166 3.44 -11.65 -11.54
CA ASN A 166 2.00 -11.47 -11.40
C ASN A 166 1.60 -10.13 -10.75
N MET A 167 2.55 -9.40 -10.15
CA MET A 167 2.28 -8.11 -9.51
C MET A 167 2.40 -6.98 -10.53
N LYS A 168 1.38 -6.13 -10.62
CA LYS A 168 1.50 -4.89 -11.41
C LYS A 168 2.21 -3.83 -10.59
N LYS A 169 3.10 -3.09 -11.25
CA LYS A 169 3.81 -1.95 -10.68
C LYS A 169 3.15 -0.67 -11.19
N PHE A 170 2.46 0.04 -10.31
CA PHE A 170 1.99 1.39 -10.57
C PHE A 170 3.04 2.36 -10.07
N VAL A 171 3.45 3.28 -10.93
CA VAL A 171 4.38 4.35 -10.58
C VAL A 171 3.64 5.67 -10.72
N ILE A 172 3.67 6.49 -9.68
CA ILE A 172 3.17 7.86 -9.75
C ILE A 172 4.35 8.80 -9.94
N SER A 173 4.48 9.36 -11.15
CA SER A 173 5.41 10.46 -11.42
C SER A 173 4.77 11.81 -11.12
N ASP A 174 5.58 12.85 -10.91
CA ASP A 174 5.11 14.22 -10.64
C ASP A 174 3.98 14.65 -11.60
N ARG A 175 2.86 15.12 -10.99
CA ARG A 175 1.62 15.62 -11.61
C ARG A 175 0.62 14.58 -12.15
N SER A 176 0.24 13.61 -11.32
CA SER A 176 -1.02 12.86 -11.48
C SER A 176 -1.08 11.87 -12.66
N LYS A 177 0.07 11.52 -13.22
CA LYS A 177 0.17 10.45 -14.21
C LYS A 177 0.61 9.15 -13.55
N ILE A 178 -0.13 8.09 -13.83
CA ILE A 178 0.20 6.73 -13.40
C ILE A 178 0.90 6.03 -14.56
N THR A 179 1.95 5.26 -14.32
CA THR A 179 2.50 4.36 -15.34
C THR A 179 2.49 2.93 -14.82
N ILE A 180 2.15 1.98 -15.69
CA ILE A 180 2.23 0.55 -15.36
C ILE A 180 3.52 -0.01 -15.92
N GLU A 181 4.36 -0.56 -15.04
CA GLU A 181 5.50 -1.38 -15.43
C GLU A 181 5.14 -2.86 -15.30
N LYS A 182 5.63 -3.67 -16.25
CA LYS A 182 5.54 -5.13 -16.21
C LYS A 182 6.64 -5.72 -15.34
#